data_AF-A0A1W6KGC6-F1
#
_entry.id   AF-A0A1W6KGC6-F1
#
_cell.length_a   1.000
_cell.length_b   1.000
_cell.length_c   1.000
_cell.angle_alpha   90.00
_cell.angle_beta   90.00
_cell.angle_gamma   90.00
#
_symmetry.space_group_name_H-M   'P 1'
#
loop_
_entity.id
_entity.type
_entity.pdbx_description
1 polymer ?
#
loop_
_entity_poly.entity_id
_entity_poly.type
_entity_poly.pdbx_seq_one_letter_code
_entity_poly.pdbx_strand_id
1 'polypeptide(L)'
;MFYITSLPEEPEGYVNISTSSQWERWVRRSLPEGLEVEVQRRLISNLKHVLVGLELKAALIVPHARRGPGPSVLFEPYMHIMSFEFCVGAFSVFEGIGSALWLRENGFDGSAANRVGFEEWKPPLISTFDPEGQFSLEAGLDRVKSVRDKLHQDRLGARENIDWHAFSFEEAFVPAFTALQCLLLQREGDLPEGTNLRAF
;
A
#
# COMPACT_ATOMS: atom_id res chain seq x y z
N MET A 1 15.34 -22.50 -2.64
CA MET A 1 14.16 -23.34 -3.00
C MET A 1 13.16 -23.20 -1.86
N PHE A 2 11.97 -22.65 -2.11
CA PHE A 2 10.95 -22.46 -1.07
C PHE A 2 10.12 -23.74 -0.93
N TYR A 3 10.15 -24.36 0.25
CA TYR A 3 9.43 -25.59 0.53
C TYR A 3 8.29 -25.32 1.54
N ILE A 4 7.11 -25.87 1.27
CA ILE A 4 5.94 -25.80 2.16
C ILE A 4 5.90 -27.01 3.13
N THR A 5 6.81 -28.00 2.98
CA THR A 5 7.07 -29.09 3.94
C THR A 5 8.55 -29.52 3.93
N SER A 6 9.00 -30.05 5.08
CA SER A 6 10.38 -30.44 5.48
C SER A 6 11.50 -29.58 4.91
N LEU A 7 11.89 -28.58 5.71
CA LEU A 7 13.06 -27.73 5.50
C LEU A 7 14.35 -28.56 5.56
N PRO A 8 15.44 -28.13 4.90
CA PRO A 8 16.78 -28.59 5.25
C PRO A 8 17.09 -28.28 6.73
N GLU A 9 18.01 -29.03 7.35
CA GLU A 9 18.37 -28.88 8.78
C GLU A 9 18.77 -27.44 9.17
N GLU A 10 19.24 -26.65 8.20
CA GLU A 10 19.44 -25.20 8.31
C GLU A 10 18.82 -24.48 7.11
N PRO A 11 17.63 -23.88 7.23
CA PRO A 11 17.06 -23.07 6.15
C PRO A 11 17.71 -21.69 6.09
N GLU A 12 18.17 -21.29 4.90
CA GLU A 12 18.55 -19.89 4.63
C GLU A 12 17.29 -19.00 4.77
N GLY A 13 17.31 -18.07 5.74
CA GLY A 13 16.20 -17.15 6.00
C GLY A 13 16.09 -16.01 4.97
N TYR A 14 15.05 -15.20 5.08
CA TYR A 14 14.92 -13.96 4.30
C TYR A 14 15.69 -12.80 4.95
N VAL A 15 16.34 -11.97 4.14
CA VAL A 15 16.98 -10.73 4.57
C VAL A 15 16.07 -9.55 4.22
N ASN A 16 15.60 -8.83 5.24
CA ASN A 16 14.83 -7.61 5.02
C ASN A 16 15.76 -6.49 4.50
N ILE A 17 15.42 -5.90 3.35
CA ILE A 17 16.17 -4.76 2.78
C ILE A 17 15.96 -3.50 3.62
N SER A 18 14.73 -3.30 4.11
CA SER A 18 14.40 -2.18 4.98
C SER A 18 13.57 -2.61 6.20
N THR A 19 13.60 -1.78 7.23
CA THR A 19 12.91 -1.95 8.51
C THR A 19 11.90 -0.83 8.74
N SER A 20 10.97 -1.02 9.66
CA SER A 20 9.92 -0.04 9.91
C SER A 20 10.46 1.30 10.44
N SER A 21 11.60 1.29 11.14
CA SER A 21 12.26 2.52 11.59
C SER A 21 12.82 3.34 10.41
N GLN A 22 13.30 2.69 9.35
CA GLN A 22 13.81 3.39 8.16
C GLN A 22 12.70 4.12 7.39
N TRP A 23 11.46 3.61 7.44
CA TRP A 23 10.29 4.27 6.84
C TRP A 23 9.77 5.47 7.62
N GLU A 24 10.14 5.63 8.89
CA GLU A 24 9.60 6.70 9.75
C GLU A 24 9.85 8.10 9.16
N ARG A 25 11.03 8.32 8.57
CA ARG A 25 11.41 9.62 8.02
C ARG A 25 10.47 10.03 6.88
N TRP A 26 10.27 9.14 5.91
CA TRP A 26 9.38 9.38 4.79
C TRP A 26 7.95 9.68 5.27
N VAL A 27 7.40 8.84 6.16
CA VAL A 27 6.03 9.04 6.67
C VAL A 27 5.89 10.39 7.37
N ARG A 28 6.83 10.74 8.25
CA ARG A 28 6.78 12.03 8.96
C ARG A 28 6.82 13.22 8.01
N ARG A 29 7.58 13.14 6.91
CA ARG A 29 7.72 14.20 5.89
C ARG A 29 6.56 14.27 4.91
N SER A 30 5.77 13.20 4.79
CA SER A 30 4.56 13.14 3.97
C SER A 30 3.30 13.61 4.71
N LEU A 31 3.36 13.81 6.03
CA LEU A 31 2.24 14.34 6.82
C LEU A 31 2.31 15.87 6.91
N PRO A 32 1.17 16.57 6.89
CA PRO A 32 1.14 18.01 7.11
C PRO A 32 1.48 18.38 8.57
N GLU A 33 2.02 19.57 8.75
CA GLU A 33 2.25 20.14 10.09
C GLU A 33 0.92 20.51 10.77
N GLY A 34 0.91 20.51 12.11
CA GLY A 34 -0.23 20.99 12.91
C GLY A 34 -1.30 19.93 13.22
N LEU A 35 -1.02 18.65 12.98
CA LEU A 35 -1.78 17.57 13.60
C LEU A 35 -1.51 17.51 15.10
N GLU A 36 -2.47 16.99 15.86
CA GLU A 36 -2.26 16.69 17.27
C GLU A 36 -1.14 15.64 17.41
N VAL A 37 -0.31 15.78 18.45
CA VAL A 37 0.95 15.02 18.60
C VAL A 37 0.68 13.50 18.67
N GLU A 38 -0.34 13.09 19.41
CA GLU A 38 -0.71 11.68 19.54
C GLU A 38 -1.29 11.11 18.25
N VAL A 39 -2.12 11.88 17.53
CA VAL A 39 -2.61 11.53 16.18
C VAL A 39 -1.45 11.32 15.22
N GLN A 40 -0.51 12.27 15.16
CA GLN A 40 0.68 12.16 14.32
C GLN A 40 1.52 10.93 14.68
N ARG A 41 1.75 10.69 15.99
CA ARG A 41 2.52 9.53 16.47
C ARG A 41 1.89 8.21 16.03
N ARG A 42 0.56 8.08 16.15
CA ARG A 42 -0.18 6.87 15.74
C ARG A 42 -0.14 6.67 14.24
N LEU A 43 -0.34 7.72 13.45
CA LEU A 43 -0.23 7.66 11.99
C LEU A 43 1.16 7.21 11.56
N ILE A 44 2.21 7.83 12.10
CA ILE A 44 3.60 7.44 11.83
C ILE A 44 3.84 5.97 12.18
N SER A 45 3.42 5.55 13.37
CA SER A 45 3.61 4.18 13.83
C SER A 45 2.89 3.16 12.95
N ASN A 46 1.64 3.44 12.55
CA ASN A 46 0.87 2.51 11.74
C ASN A 46 1.39 2.44 10.30
N LEU A 47 1.58 3.59 9.65
CA LEU A 47 1.94 3.65 8.23
C LEU A 47 3.32 3.05 7.96
N LYS A 48 4.31 3.23 8.86
CA LYS A 48 5.64 2.63 8.67
C LYS A 48 5.60 1.09 8.68
N HIS A 49 4.70 0.48 9.47
CA HIS A 49 4.52 -0.97 9.48
C HIS A 49 3.79 -1.45 8.23
N VAL A 50 2.78 -0.70 7.76
CA VAL A 50 2.09 -0.99 6.50
C VAL A 50 3.07 -0.95 5.32
N LEU A 51 3.91 0.08 5.22
CA LEU A 51 4.89 0.24 4.13
C LEU A 51 5.90 -0.90 4.06
N VAL A 52 6.47 -1.33 5.19
CA VAL A 52 7.34 -2.53 5.21
C VAL A 52 6.60 -3.80 4.79
N GLY A 53 5.34 -3.94 5.21
CA GLY A 53 4.49 -5.06 4.79
C GLY A 53 4.21 -5.06 3.29
N LEU A 54 3.99 -3.89 2.70
CA LEU A 54 3.82 -3.70 1.25
C LEU A 54 5.11 -4.00 0.50
N GLU A 55 6.25 -3.55 1.03
CA GLU A 55 7.57 -3.79 0.45
C GLU A 55 7.88 -5.29 0.36
N LEU A 56 7.64 -6.04 1.43
CA LEU A 56 7.81 -7.50 1.43
C LEU A 56 6.90 -8.17 0.40
N LYS A 57 5.64 -7.72 0.29
CA LYS A 57 4.72 -8.24 -0.72
C LYS A 57 5.20 -7.94 -2.14
N ALA A 58 5.66 -6.72 -2.42
CA ALA A 58 6.22 -6.36 -3.72
C ALA A 58 7.43 -7.25 -4.07
N ALA A 59 8.31 -7.51 -3.09
CA ALA A 59 9.49 -8.37 -3.24
C ALA A 59 9.15 -9.82 -3.59
N LEU A 60 7.93 -10.29 -3.29
CA LEU A 60 7.46 -11.64 -3.62
C LEU A 60 6.61 -11.66 -4.90
N ILE A 61 5.70 -10.69 -5.05
CA ILE A 61 4.78 -10.58 -6.17
C ILE A 61 5.54 -10.32 -7.47
N VAL A 62 6.47 -9.35 -7.48
CA VAL A 62 7.16 -8.92 -8.71
C VAL A 62 8.00 -10.05 -9.31
N PRO A 63 8.90 -10.72 -8.57
CA PRO A 63 9.69 -11.81 -9.14
C PRO A 63 8.82 -12.98 -9.56
N HIS A 64 7.72 -13.24 -8.86
CA HIS A 64 6.74 -14.23 -9.29
C HIS A 64 6.12 -13.83 -10.63
N ALA A 65 5.50 -12.66 -10.74
CA ALA A 65 4.80 -12.23 -11.95
C ALA A 65 5.72 -12.13 -13.18
N ARG A 66 6.97 -11.68 -12.98
CA ARG A 66 7.94 -11.47 -14.07
C ARG A 66 8.84 -12.67 -14.38
N ARG A 67 8.58 -13.83 -13.79
CA ARG A 67 9.41 -15.06 -13.96
C ARG A 67 9.45 -15.61 -15.39
N GLY A 68 8.51 -15.24 -16.26
CA GLY A 68 8.34 -15.86 -17.58
C GLY A 68 8.15 -17.38 -17.44
N PRO A 69 8.90 -18.22 -18.18
CA PRO A 69 8.85 -19.68 -18.04
C PRO A 69 9.65 -20.22 -16.83
N GLY A 70 10.26 -19.34 -16.03
CA GLY A 70 11.06 -19.71 -14.86
C GLY A 70 10.24 -20.28 -13.69
N PRO A 71 10.92 -20.76 -12.64
CA PRO A 71 10.26 -21.39 -11.50
C PRO A 71 9.35 -20.43 -10.75
N SER A 72 8.16 -20.91 -10.36
CA SER A 72 7.21 -20.15 -9.55
C SER A 72 7.75 -19.92 -8.13
N VAL A 73 7.84 -18.66 -7.73
CA VAL A 73 8.16 -18.26 -6.33
C VAL A 73 6.97 -18.47 -5.39
N LEU A 74 5.75 -18.37 -5.90
CA LEU A 74 4.48 -18.44 -5.17
C LEU A 74 3.55 -19.41 -5.89
N PHE A 75 2.54 -19.94 -5.19
CA PHE A 75 1.40 -20.56 -5.87
C PHE A 75 0.42 -19.48 -6.32
N GLU A 76 -0.20 -19.66 -7.49
CA GLU A 76 -0.98 -18.60 -8.17
C GLU A 76 -2.11 -18.02 -7.30
N PRO A 77 -2.97 -18.84 -6.63
CA PRO A 77 -3.95 -18.29 -5.68
C PRO A 77 -3.35 -17.43 -4.56
N TYR A 78 -2.13 -17.71 -4.09
CA TYR A 78 -1.49 -16.87 -3.06
C TYR A 78 -1.05 -15.53 -3.62
N MET A 79 -0.62 -15.48 -4.89
CA MET A 79 -0.28 -14.22 -5.54
C MET A 79 -1.52 -13.32 -5.63
N HIS A 80 -2.69 -13.87 -5.95
CA HIS A 80 -3.94 -13.11 -5.94
C HIS A 80 -4.28 -12.57 -4.54
N ILE A 81 -4.15 -13.40 -3.50
CA ILE A 81 -4.37 -12.95 -2.11
C ILE A 81 -3.39 -11.85 -1.72
N MET A 82 -2.10 -12.01 -2.02
CA MET A 82 -1.11 -10.97 -1.70
C MET A 82 -1.31 -9.69 -2.51
N SER A 83 -1.77 -9.77 -3.75
CA SER A 83 -2.14 -8.60 -4.57
C SER A 83 -3.35 -7.86 -4.00
N PHE A 84 -4.35 -8.60 -3.51
CA PHE A 84 -5.47 -8.03 -2.76
C PHE A 84 -4.99 -7.35 -1.48
N GLU A 85 -4.19 -8.02 -0.65
CA GLU A 85 -3.66 -7.45 0.59
C GLU A 85 -2.75 -6.24 0.32
N PHE A 86 -2.03 -6.23 -0.81
CA PHE A 86 -1.27 -5.07 -1.25
C PHE A 86 -2.20 -3.88 -1.52
N CYS A 87 -3.31 -4.09 -2.22
CA CYS A 87 -4.32 -3.03 -2.44
C CYS A 87 -4.90 -2.53 -1.11
N VAL A 88 -5.21 -3.43 -0.15
CA VAL A 88 -5.70 -3.04 1.17
C VAL A 88 -4.68 -2.17 1.91
N GLY A 89 -3.40 -2.57 1.93
CA GLY A 89 -2.35 -1.79 2.57
C GLY A 89 -2.09 -0.45 1.87
N ALA A 90 -2.08 -0.43 0.54
CA ALA A 90 -1.95 0.81 -0.24
C ALA A 90 -3.10 1.78 0.07
N PHE A 91 -4.34 1.27 0.13
CA PHE A 91 -5.51 2.05 0.55
C PHE A 91 -5.30 2.69 1.93
N SER A 92 -4.80 1.94 2.91
CA SER A 92 -4.52 2.48 4.25
C SER A 92 -3.46 3.60 4.25
N VAL A 93 -2.46 3.53 3.35
CA VAL A 93 -1.48 4.62 3.17
C VAL A 93 -2.15 5.87 2.61
N PHE A 94 -2.95 5.72 1.55
CA PHE A 94 -3.69 6.82 0.94
C PHE A 94 -4.67 7.46 1.92
N GLU A 95 -5.46 6.66 2.63
CA GLU A 95 -6.42 7.12 3.62
C GLU A 95 -5.73 7.84 4.77
N GLY A 96 -4.63 7.30 5.30
CA GLY A 96 -3.91 7.92 6.42
C GLY A 96 -3.33 9.29 6.07
N ILE A 97 -2.71 9.42 4.90
CA ILE A 97 -2.12 10.69 4.44
C ILE A 97 -3.23 11.66 4.00
N GLY A 98 -4.17 11.20 3.19
CA GLY A 98 -5.28 12.01 2.69
C GLY A 98 -6.14 12.57 3.82
N SER A 99 -6.46 11.75 4.82
CA SER A 99 -7.26 12.21 5.98
C SER A 99 -6.50 13.26 6.78
N ALA A 100 -5.18 13.10 6.94
CA ALA A 100 -4.35 14.11 7.58
C ALA A 100 -4.35 15.44 6.81
N LEU A 101 -4.24 15.41 5.49
CA LEU A 101 -4.33 16.60 4.63
C LEU A 101 -5.70 17.26 4.76
N TRP A 102 -6.78 16.49 4.63
CA TRP A 102 -8.15 17.01 4.75
C TRP A 102 -8.41 17.67 6.10
N LEU A 103 -7.97 17.04 7.21
CA LEU A 103 -8.12 17.61 8.55
C LEU A 103 -7.48 18.99 8.61
N ARG A 104 -6.26 19.13 8.09
CA ARG A 104 -5.52 20.39 8.13
C ARG A 104 -6.14 21.47 7.24
N GLU A 105 -6.58 21.12 6.04
CA GLU A 105 -7.30 22.05 5.16
C GLU A 105 -8.60 22.57 5.78
N ASN A 106 -9.23 21.79 6.66
CA ASN A 106 -10.48 22.13 7.32
C ASN A 106 -10.29 22.66 8.76
N GLY A 107 -9.05 22.98 9.17
CA GLY A 107 -8.76 23.56 10.48
C GLY A 107 -8.86 22.60 11.66
N PHE A 108 -8.89 21.29 11.39
CA PHE A 108 -8.85 20.23 12.41
C PHE A 108 -7.43 19.70 12.62
N ASP A 109 -7.20 19.11 13.79
CA ASP A 109 -5.93 18.48 14.17
C ASP A 109 -6.07 16.95 14.39
N GLY A 110 -7.29 16.42 14.22
CA GLY A 110 -7.64 15.00 14.40
C GLY A 110 -7.94 14.58 15.84
N SER A 111 -7.77 15.47 16.83
CA SER A 111 -7.97 15.15 18.25
C SER A 111 -9.40 14.70 18.58
N ALA A 112 -10.39 15.19 17.82
CA ALA A 112 -11.80 14.82 17.95
C ALA A 112 -12.16 13.48 17.26
N ALA A 113 -11.18 12.74 16.73
CA ALA A 113 -11.39 11.47 16.03
C ALA A 113 -12.44 11.58 14.90
N ASN A 114 -12.37 12.66 14.13
CA ASN A 114 -13.28 12.90 13.01
C ASN A 114 -13.24 11.72 12.03
N ARG A 115 -14.42 11.24 11.64
CA ARG A 115 -14.54 10.32 10.51
C ARG A 115 -14.34 11.13 9.23
N VAL A 116 -13.36 10.74 8.43
CA VAL A 116 -13.11 11.33 7.10
C VAL A 116 -13.37 10.25 6.06
N GLY A 117 -14.36 10.46 5.20
CA GLY A 117 -14.76 9.55 4.15
C GLY A 117 -13.84 9.61 2.93
N PHE A 118 -13.93 8.59 2.07
CA PHE A 118 -13.12 8.48 0.85
C PHE A 118 -13.22 9.73 -0.05
N GLU A 119 -14.44 10.20 -0.32
CA GLU A 119 -14.67 11.40 -1.15
C GLU A 119 -14.20 12.70 -0.48
N GLU A 120 -13.97 12.68 0.84
CA GLU A 120 -13.46 13.84 1.58
C GLU A 120 -11.93 13.87 1.52
N TRP A 121 -11.26 12.75 1.80
CA TRP A 121 -9.79 12.73 1.83
C TRP A 121 -9.13 12.57 0.46
N LYS A 122 -9.83 12.06 -0.55
CA LYS A 122 -9.30 11.84 -1.90
C LYS A 122 -8.83 13.15 -2.57
N PRO A 123 -9.63 14.24 -2.61
CA PRO A 123 -9.21 15.46 -3.31
C PRO A 123 -7.93 16.12 -2.76
N PRO A 124 -7.76 16.30 -1.43
CA PRO A 124 -6.53 16.85 -0.87
C PRO A 124 -5.28 16.02 -1.18
N LEU A 125 -5.43 14.70 -1.27
CA LEU A 125 -4.34 13.81 -1.64
C LEU A 125 -3.93 14.02 -3.10
N ILE A 126 -4.90 14.10 -4.01
CA ILE A 126 -4.63 14.33 -5.44
C ILE A 126 -4.00 15.71 -5.65
N SER A 127 -4.57 16.77 -5.06
CA SER A 127 -4.03 18.13 -5.20
C SER A 127 -2.61 18.27 -4.67
N THR A 128 -2.22 17.44 -3.70
CA THR A 128 -0.87 17.45 -3.12
C THR A 128 0.13 16.64 -3.94
N PHE A 129 -0.26 15.46 -4.44
CA PHE A 129 0.69 14.48 -5.01
C PHE A 129 0.62 14.35 -6.54
N ASP A 130 -0.49 14.71 -7.18
CA ASP A 130 -0.70 14.69 -8.63
C ASP A 130 -1.59 15.86 -9.10
N PRO A 131 -1.21 17.13 -8.81
CA PRO A 131 -2.06 18.30 -9.09
C PRO A 131 -2.38 18.49 -10.59
N GLU A 132 -1.50 18.00 -11.47
CA GLU A 132 -1.64 18.10 -12.92
C GLU A 132 -2.24 16.82 -13.55
N GLY A 133 -2.51 15.78 -12.76
CA GLY A 133 -3.07 14.51 -13.24
C GLY A 133 -2.14 13.70 -14.14
N GLN A 134 -0.83 13.98 -14.11
CA GLN A 134 0.15 13.33 -14.99
C GLN A 134 0.33 11.85 -14.64
N PHE A 135 0.08 11.46 -13.39
CA PHE A 135 0.31 10.10 -12.89
C PHE A 135 -0.99 9.30 -12.74
N SER A 136 -2.13 9.87 -13.14
CA SER A 136 -3.45 9.21 -13.04
C SER A 136 -3.76 8.72 -11.63
N LEU A 137 -3.31 9.46 -10.60
CA LEU A 137 -3.45 9.06 -9.20
C LEU A 137 -4.91 8.81 -8.84
N GLU A 138 -5.84 9.65 -9.30
CA GLU A 138 -7.27 9.47 -9.06
C GLU A 138 -7.78 8.09 -9.50
N ALA A 139 -7.49 7.70 -10.74
CA ALA A 139 -7.90 6.40 -11.28
C ALA A 139 -7.27 5.24 -10.47
N GLY A 140 -6.02 5.42 -10.02
CA GLY A 140 -5.34 4.49 -9.14
C GLY A 140 -6.04 4.32 -7.78
N LEU A 141 -6.43 5.43 -7.14
CA LEU A 141 -7.16 5.43 -5.87
C LEU A 141 -8.52 4.73 -5.99
N ASP A 142 -9.28 5.05 -7.05
CA ASP A 142 -10.58 4.44 -7.32
C ASP A 142 -10.44 2.94 -7.57
N ARG A 143 -9.39 2.52 -8.29
CA ARG A 143 -9.11 1.10 -8.53
C ARG A 143 -8.75 0.36 -7.24
N VAL A 144 -7.85 0.93 -6.44
CA VAL A 144 -7.43 0.34 -5.16
C VAL A 144 -8.62 0.18 -4.22
N LYS A 145 -9.48 1.20 -4.12
CA LYS A 145 -10.74 1.12 -3.36
C LYS A 145 -11.65 0.01 -3.91
N SER A 146 -11.83 -0.05 -5.23
CA SER A 146 -12.66 -1.07 -5.87
C SER A 146 -12.18 -2.49 -5.53
N VAL A 147 -10.86 -2.74 -5.57
CA VAL A 147 -10.28 -4.04 -5.23
C VAL A 147 -10.44 -4.36 -3.74
N ARG A 148 -10.15 -3.40 -2.85
CA ARG A 148 -10.35 -3.53 -1.39
C ARG A 148 -11.78 -3.96 -1.07
N ASP A 149 -12.75 -3.39 -1.78
CA ASP A 149 -14.17 -3.62 -1.55
C ASP A 149 -14.68 -4.97 -2.10
N LYS A 150 -13.91 -5.72 -2.90
CA LYS A 150 -14.41 -6.99 -3.49
C LYS A 150 -14.55 -8.13 -2.49
N LEU A 151 -13.73 -8.18 -1.45
CA LEU A 151 -13.67 -9.32 -0.53
C LEU A 151 -14.49 -9.03 0.74
N HIS A 152 -15.80 -9.18 0.62
CA HIS A 152 -16.75 -9.00 1.72
C HIS A 152 -16.88 -10.26 2.58
N GLN A 153 -16.51 -10.16 3.87
CA GLN A 153 -16.74 -11.24 4.83
C GLN A 153 -18.18 -11.28 5.36
N ASP A 154 -18.87 -10.14 5.33
CA ASP A 154 -20.23 -9.91 5.84
C ASP A 154 -21.34 -10.22 4.82
N ARG A 155 -21.00 -10.39 3.53
CA ARG A 155 -21.97 -10.61 2.45
C ARG A 155 -21.76 -11.98 1.81
N LEU A 156 -22.20 -13.05 2.49
CA LEU A 156 -21.99 -14.44 2.05
C LEU A 156 -22.46 -14.70 0.61
N GLY A 157 -23.61 -14.15 0.19
CA GLY A 157 -24.12 -14.29 -1.18
C GLY A 157 -23.35 -13.51 -2.25
N ALA A 158 -22.51 -12.54 -1.87
CA ALA A 158 -21.65 -11.82 -2.81
C ALA A 158 -20.41 -12.64 -3.20
N ARG A 159 -20.10 -13.73 -2.47
CA ARG A 159 -18.92 -14.57 -2.72
C ARG A 159 -18.97 -15.31 -4.06
N GLU A 160 -20.16 -15.66 -4.53
CA GLU A 160 -20.35 -16.33 -5.82
C GLU A 160 -19.93 -15.46 -7.01
N ASN A 161 -19.85 -14.14 -6.83
CA ASN A 161 -19.51 -13.17 -7.86
C ASN A 161 -18.09 -12.60 -7.73
N ILE A 162 -17.24 -13.19 -6.87
CA ILE A 162 -15.85 -12.76 -6.75
C ILE A 162 -15.09 -13.24 -7.99
N ASP A 163 -14.82 -12.31 -8.89
CA ASP A 163 -13.87 -12.50 -9.98
C ASP A 163 -12.44 -12.46 -9.43
N TRP A 164 -11.81 -13.63 -9.31
CA TRP A 164 -10.44 -13.76 -8.83
C TRP A 164 -9.40 -13.13 -9.76
N HIS A 165 -9.71 -12.96 -11.05
CA HIS A 165 -8.80 -12.27 -11.99
C HIS A 165 -8.73 -10.77 -11.71
N ALA A 166 -9.72 -10.20 -11.02
CA ALA A 166 -9.67 -8.83 -10.54
C ALA A 166 -8.60 -8.60 -9.45
N PHE A 167 -7.99 -9.67 -8.93
CA PHE A 167 -6.86 -9.63 -8.00
C PHE A 167 -5.52 -10.01 -8.66
N SER A 168 -5.48 -10.10 -9.98
CA SER A 168 -4.25 -10.46 -10.70
C SER A 168 -3.21 -9.34 -10.66
N PHE A 169 -1.99 -9.67 -11.08
CA PHE A 169 -0.86 -8.74 -11.11
C PHE A 169 -1.18 -7.46 -11.90
N GLU A 170 -1.65 -7.59 -13.15
CA GLU A 170 -1.96 -6.46 -14.03
C GLU A 170 -3.19 -5.68 -13.57
N GLU A 171 -4.21 -6.38 -13.09
CA GLU A 171 -5.49 -5.78 -12.75
C GLU A 171 -5.51 -5.12 -11.37
N ALA A 172 -4.74 -5.61 -10.41
CA ALA A 172 -4.76 -5.12 -9.02
C ALA A 172 -3.41 -4.55 -8.58
N PHE A 173 -2.34 -5.33 -8.69
CA PHE A 173 -1.05 -4.95 -8.13
C PHE A 173 -0.42 -3.77 -8.88
N VAL A 174 -0.33 -3.82 -10.21
CA VAL A 174 0.32 -2.76 -11.01
C VAL A 174 -0.34 -1.38 -10.79
N PRO A 175 -1.68 -1.23 -10.86
CA PRO A 175 -2.32 0.06 -10.59
C PRO A 175 -2.09 0.53 -9.16
N ALA A 176 -2.18 -0.36 -8.17
CA ALA A 176 -1.99 -0.01 -6.76
C ALA A 176 -0.55 0.46 -6.47
N PHE A 177 0.43 -0.25 -7.03
CA PHE A 177 1.83 0.10 -6.87
C PHE A 177 2.16 1.41 -7.58
N THR A 178 1.66 1.62 -8.80
CA THR A 178 1.88 2.86 -9.55
C THR A 178 1.28 4.08 -8.82
N ALA A 179 0.06 3.93 -8.28
CA ALA A 179 -0.55 4.97 -7.45
C ALA A 179 0.27 5.24 -6.19
N LEU A 180 0.79 4.20 -5.54
CA LEU A 180 1.64 4.34 -4.35
C LEU A 180 2.97 5.03 -4.69
N GLN A 181 3.59 4.71 -5.83
CA GLN A 181 4.80 5.37 -6.32
C GLN A 181 4.60 6.87 -6.50
N CYS A 182 3.44 7.31 -7.00
CA CYS A 182 3.13 8.73 -7.13
C CYS A 182 3.31 9.49 -5.81
N LEU A 183 2.95 8.88 -4.68
CA LEU A 183 3.19 9.46 -3.36
C LEU A 183 4.65 9.34 -2.93
N LEU A 184 5.23 8.15 -3.08
CA LEU A 184 6.57 7.83 -2.60
C LEU A 184 7.63 8.74 -3.23
N LEU A 185 7.53 8.96 -4.55
CA LEU A 185 8.56 9.67 -5.32
C LEU A 185 8.57 11.18 -5.10
N GLN A 186 7.51 11.79 -4.54
CA GLN A 186 7.54 13.21 -4.12
C GLN A 186 8.60 13.50 -3.05
N ARG A 187 9.00 12.46 -2.29
CA ARG A 187 10.02 12.52 -1.24
C ARG A 187 11.05 11.41 -1.43
N GLU A 188 11.51 11.21 -2.66
CA GLU A 188 12.41 10.11 -3.02
C GLU A 188 13.68 10.04 -2.14
N GLY A 189 14.25 11.20 -1.77
CA GLY A 189 15.42 11.28 -0.91
C GLY A 189 15.21 10.84 0.56
N ASP A 190 13.96 10.69 0.99
CA ASP A 190 13.60 10.20 2.33
C ASP A 190 13.23 8.71 2.35
N LEU A 191 13.17 8.06 1.18
CA LEU A 191 12.88 6.63 1.07
C LEU A 191 14.03 5.78 1.64
N PRO A 192 13.73 4.60 2.22
CA PRO A 192 14.77 3.64 2.57
C PRO A 192 15.61 3.22 1.36
N GLU A 193 16.91 3.13 1.56
CA GLU A 193 17.84 2.68 0.52
C GLU A 193 17.49 1.26 0.06
N GLY A 194 17.45 1.06 -1.26
CA GLY A 194 17.17 -0.25 -1.86
C GLY A 194 15.72 -0.72 -1.79
N THR A 195 14.76 0.13 -1.39
CA THR A 195 13.39 -0.32 -1.18
C THR A 195 12.72 -0.94 -2.41
N ASN A 196 11.97 -2.03 -2.22
CA ASN A 196 11.20 -2.69 -3.29
C ASN A 196 9.96 -1.91 -3.75
N LEU A 197 9.64 -0.77 -3.12
CA LEU A 197 8.52 0.09 -3.51
C LEU A 197 8.91 1.22 -4.47
N ARG A 198 10.19 1.32 -4.86
CA ARG A 198 10.67 2.42 -5.72
C ARG A 198 10.33 2.21 -7.19
N ALA A 199 10.47 0.99 -7.69
CA ALA A 199 10.17 0.57 -9.06
C ALA A 199 10.13 -0.95 -9.12
N PHE A 200 9.49 -1.52 -10.14
CA PHE A 200 9.56 -2.95 -10.41
C PHE A 200 9.68 -3.31 -11.87
#